data_AF-A0A3M1NLV4-F1
#
_entry.id   AF-A0A3M1NLV4-F1
#
_cell.length_a   1.000
_cell.length_b   1.000
_cell.length_c   1.000
_cell.angle_alpha   90.00
_cell.angle_beta   90.00
_cell.angle_gamma   90.00
#
_symmetry.space_group_name_H-M   'P 1'
#
loop_
_entity.id
_entity.type
_entity.pdbx_description
1 polymer ?
#
loop_
_entity_poly.entity_id
_entity_poly.type
_entity_poly.pdbx_seq_one_letter_code
_entity_poly.pdbx_strand_id
1 'polypeptide(L)'
;MKNKFQITTREKFYRILWGTPFIPLIVLLLSALGISQELSLTASVSKNPVGVNQQFQYQLEVKGGFQSIPNPELPDFTDFHIISGPNVSSSFQYINGQVTSSKVFS
;
A
#
# COMPACT_ATOMS: atom_id res chain seq x y z
N MET A 1 65.90 -5.95 21.75
CA MET A 1 64.92 -7.02 21.54
C MET A 1 63.73 -6.44 20.77
N LYS A 2 63.41 -6.99 19.58
CA LYS A 2 62.39 -6.45 18.65
C LYS A 2 61.02 -7.00 19.04
N ASN A 3 60.09 -6.12 19.42
CA ASN A 3 58.73 -6.52 19.80
C ASN A 3 57.81 -6.41 18.57
N LYS A 4 57.53 -7.55 17.93
CA LYS A 4 56.50 -7.68 16.88
C LYS A 4 55.26 -8.26 17.53
N PHE A 5 54.28 -7.43 17.90
CA PHE A 5 52.99 -7.91 18.38
C PHE A 5 51.85 -7.48 17.44
N GLN A 6 51.61 -8.34 16.46
CA GLN A 6 50.32 -8.78 15.92
C GLN A 6 49.28 -7.71 15.51
N ILE A 7 49.34 -7.29 14.26
CA ILE A 7 48.21 -6.66 13.55
C ILE A 7 47.47 -7.76 12.75
N THR A 8 46.64 -8.58 13.42
CA THR A 8 45.81 -9.60 12.72
C THR A 8 44.44 -9.76 13.37
N THR A 9 43.68 -8.66 13.50
CA THR A 9 42.31 -8.74 14.06
C THR A 9 41.23 -8.26 13.07
N ARG A 10 41.56 -7.45 12.05
CA ARG A 10 40.55 -6.86 11.15
C ARG A 10 40.04 -7.78 10.03
N GLU A 11 40.83 -8.76 9.60
CA GLU A 11 40.53 -9.65 8.45
C GLU A 11 39.53 -10.78 8.77
N LYS A 12 39.43 -11.19 10.03
CA LYS A 12 38.55 -12.32 10.44
C LYS A 12 37.08 -11.93 10.49
N PHE A 13 36.77 -10.65 10.63
CA PHE A 13 35.41 -10.15 10.73
C PHE A 13 34.63 -10.35 9.42
N TYR A 14 35.27 -10.09 8.27
CA TYR A 14 34.67 -10.34 6.95
C TYR A 14 34.55 -11.84 6.64
N ARG A 15 35.45 -12.70 7.13
CA ARG A 15 35.35 -14.16 6.89
C ARG A 15 34.19 -14.84 7.61
N ILE A 16 33.76 -14.31 8.76
CA ILE A 16 32.61 -14.81 9.52
C ILE A 16 31.27 -14.43 8.85
N LEU A 17 31.25 -13.27 8.17
CA LEU A 17 30.12 -12.78 7.39
C LEU A 17 29.84 -13.59 6.11
N TRP A 18 30.85 -14.28 5.54
CA TRP A 18 30.72 -15.03 4.28
C TRP A 18 30.71 -16.57 4.47
N GLY A 19 30.96 -17.07 5.68
CA GLY A 19 31.07 -18.51 5.95
C GLY A 19 29.90 -19.13 6.73
N THR A 20 28.99 -18.33 7.27
CA THR A 20 27.86 -18.83 8.07
C THR A 20 26.55 -18.75 7.27
N PRO A 21 25.95 -19.88 6.86
CA PRO A 21 24.71 -19.88 6.08
C PRO A 21 23.49 -19.41 6.88
N PHE A 22 23.65 -19.13 8.18
CA PHE A 22 22.58 -18.69 9.08
C PHE A 22 22.04 -17.30 8.73
N ILE A 23 22.89 -16.37 8.28
CA ILE A 23 22.46 -15.01 7.91
C ILE A 23 21.55 -15.03 6.67
N PRO A 24 21.92 -15.65 5.53
CA PRO A 24 21.02 -15.74 4.39
C PRO A 24 19.76 -16.57 4.71
N LEU A 25 19.86 -17.58 5.57
CA LEU A 25 18.70 -18.38 6.02
C LEU A 25 17.71 -17.55 6.85
N ILE A 26 18.19 -16.70 7.75
CA ILE A 26 17.34 -15.79 8.54
C ILE A 26 16.65 -14.77 7.62
N VAL A 27 17.37 -14.19 6.66
CA VAL A 27 16.77 -13.26 5.68
C VAL A 27 15.70 -13.96 4.84
N LEU A 28 15.93 -15.22 4.42
CA LEU A 28 14.94 -16.03 3.72
C LEU A 28 13.70 -16.28 4.59
N LEU A 29 13.88 -16.62 5.87
CA LEU A 29 12.76 -16.86 6.81
C LEU A 29 11.95 -15.59 7.11
N LEU A 30 12.58 -14.41 7.23
CA LEU A 30 11.86 -13.16 7.45
C LEU A 30 11.02 -12.73 6.23
N SER A 31 11.47 -13.07 5.01
CA SER A 31 10.72 -12.75 3.79
C SER A 31 9.36 -13.45 3.70
N ALA A 32 9.19 -14.58 4.40
CA ALA A 32 7.93 -15.32 4.46
C ALA A 32 6.85 -14.68 5.36
N LEU A 33 7.21 -13.65 6.14
CA LEU A 33 6.28 -12.93 7.02
C LEU A 33 5.58 -11.74 6.34
N GLY A 34 5.62 -11.65 5.01
CA GLY A 34 4.95 -10.59 4.27
C GLY A 34 3.43 -10.64 4.46
N ILE A 35 2.89 -9.73 5.26
CA ILE A 35 1.44 -9.47 5.31
C ILE A 35 1.11 -8.56 4.13
N SER A 36 0.36 -9.09 3.16
CA SER A 36 -0.19 -8.28 2.07
C SER A 36 -1.44 -7.55 2.56
N GLN A 37 -1.53 -6.24 2.33
CA GLN A 37 -2.73 -5.45 2.59
C GLN A 37 -3.60 -5.45 1.33
N GLU A 38 -4.82 -5.96 1.44
CA GLU A 38 -5.76 -5.98 0.33
C GLU A 38 -6.24 -4.55 0.03
N LEU A 39 -6.07 -4.12 -1.23
CA LEU A 39 -6.59 -2.87 -1.77
C LEU A 39 -7.72 -3.21 -2.74
N SER A 40 -8.91 -2.68 -2.48
CA SER A 40 -10.08 -2.80 -3.34
C SER A 40 -10.43 -1.43 -3.90
N LEU A 41 -10.50 -1.36 -5.23
CA LEU A 41 -10.94 -0.19 -5.98
C LEU A 41 -12.21 -0.56 -6.75
N THR A 42 -13.33 0.07 -6.42
CA THR A 42 -14.62 -0.20 -7.07
C THR A 42 -15.19 1.09 -7.65
N ALA A 43 -15.28 1.16 -8.97
CA ALA A 43 -16.00 2.23 -9.66
C ALA A 43 -17.40 1.72 -10.03
N SER A 44 -18.42 2.50 -9.71
CA SER A 44 -19.81 2.18 -10.00
C SER A 44 -20.54 3.41 -10.54
N VAL A 45 -21.62 3.15 -11.27
CA VAL A 45 -22.56 4.18 -11.70
C VAL A 45 -23.95 3.79 -11.25
N SER A 46 -24.76 4.76 -10.85
CA SER A 46 -26.13 4.48 -10.40
C SER A 46 -27.04 4.00 -11.53
N LYS A 47 -26.68 4.26 -12.80
CA LYS A 47 -27.48 3.89 -13.97
C LYS A 47 -26.64 3.65 -15.22
N ASN A 48 -26.82 2.49 -15.86
CA ASN A 48 -26.28 2.14 -17.17
C ASN A 48 -27.21 1.12 -17.85
N PRO A 49 -27.85 1.43 -19.00
CA PRO A 49 -27.71 2.64 -19.80
C PRO A 49 -28.46 3.86 -19.22
N VAL A 50 -27.99 5.06 -19.54
CA VAL A 50 -28.60 6.33 -19.16
C VAL A 50 -29.14 7.05 -20.41
N GLY A 51 -30.34 7.62 -20.31
CA GLY A 51 -30.94 8.38 -21.41
C GLY A 51 -30.38 9.79 -21.53
N VAL A 52 -30.60 10.43 -22.67
CA VAL A 52 -30.26 11.85 -22.89
C VAL A 52 -31.01 12.71 -21.86
N ASN A 53 -30.33 13.71 -21.30
CA ASN A 53 -30.84 14.61 -20.24
C ASN A 53 -31.22 13.91 -18.92
N GLN A 54 -30.77 12.68 -18.68
CA GLN A 54 -30.94 12.02 -17.40
C GLN A 54 -29.69 12.17 -16.53
N GLN A 55 -29.90 12.34 -15.22
CA GLN A 55 -28.84 12.32 -14.23
C GLN A 55 -28.49 10.87 -13.86
N PHE A 56 -27.20 10.63 -13.68
CA PHE A 56 -26.68 9.47 -12.98
C PHE A 56 -25.59 9.93 -12.02
N GLN A 57 -25.24 9.06 -11.08
CA GLN A 57 -24.17 9.31 -10.13
C GLN A 57 -23.02 8.36 -10.45
N TYR A 58 -21.82 8.92 -10.51
CA TYR A 58 -20.58 8.14 -10.53
C TYR A 58 -20.10 8.00 -9.08
N GLN A 59 -19.63 6.82 -8.70
CA GLN A 59 -19.07 6.59 -7.38
C GLN A 59 -17.79 5.77 -7.50
N LEU A 60 -16.74 6.23 -6.84
CA LEU A 60 -15.48 5.52 -6.69
C LEU A 60 -15.26 5.20 -5.22
N GLU A 61 -15.26 3.92 -4.88
CA GLU A 61 -14.95 3.43 -3.55
C GLU A 61 -13.54 2.84 -3.52
N VAL A 62 -12.72 3.33 -2.59
CA VAL A 62 -11.38 2.84 -2.31
C VAL A 62 -11.39 2.25 -0.90
N LYS A 63 -11.10 0.96 -0.76
CA LYS A 63 -11.03 0.24 0.52
C LYS A 63 -9.67 -0.41 0.68
N GLY A 64 -9.09 -0.37 1.87
CA GLY A 64 -7.88 -1.16 2.12
C GLY A 64 -7.32 -1.05 3.53
N GLY A 65 -6.32 -1.88 3.80
CA GLY A 65 -5.70 -2.00 5.12
C GLY A 65 -4.69 -0.90 5.49
N PHE A 66 -4.83 0.29 4.93
CA PHE A 66 -3.85 1.38 5.06
C PHE A 66 -4.33 2.46 6.04
N GLN A 67 -3.41 3.13 6.72
CA GLN A 67 -3.77 4.25 7.62
C GLN A 67 -4.25 5.50 6.87
N SER A 68 -3.79 5.71 5.63
CA SER A 68 -4.18 6.83 4.80
C SER A 68 -4.40 6.35 3.37
N ILE A 69 -5.58 6.64 2.83
CA ILE A 69 -5.93 6.36 1.44
C ILE A 69 -5.58 7.61 0.61
N PRO A 70 -4.64 7.50 -0.36
CA PRO A 70 -4.32 8.59 -1.26
C PRO A 70 -5.54 8.97 -2.09
N ASN A 71 -5.59 10.22 -2.54
CA ASN A 71 -6.65 10.64 -3.46
C ASN A 71 -6.36 10.06 -4.84
N PRO A 72 -7.28 9.28 -5.43
CA PRO A 72 -7.12 8.76 -6.78
C PRO A 72 -7.31 9.88 -7.80
N GLU A 73 -6.71 9.73 -8.97
CA GLU A 73 -7.04 10.55 -10.12
C GLU A 73 -8.39 10.11 -10.68
N LEU A 74 -9.34 11.03 -10.74
CA LEU A 74 -10.66 10.79 -11.34
C LEU A 74 -10.57 10.96 -12.86
N PRO A 75 -11.37 10.20 -13.64
CA PRO A 75 -11.45 10.40 -15.07
C PRO A 75 -12.03 11.79 -15.40
N ASP A 76 -11.75 12.25 -16.62
CA ASP A 76 -12.36 13.47 -17.14
C ASP A 76 -13.85 13.25 -17.43
N PHE A 77 -14.68 14.21 -17.04
CA PHE A 77 -16.13 14.22 -17.25
C PHE A 77 -16.56 15.27 -18.30
N THR A 78 -15.68 15.71 -19.19
CA THR A 78 -15.96 16.75 -20.20
C THR A 78 -17.23 16.50 -21.04
N ASP A 79 -17.59 15.24 -21.30
CA ASP A 79 -18.82 14.89 -22.05
C ASP A 79 -20.11 14.97 -21.21
N PHE A 80 -20.01 15.22 -19.91
CA PHE A 80 -21.13 15.25 -18.97
C PHE A 80 -21.23 16.61 -18.27
N HIS A 81 -22.46 17.07 -18.05
CA HIS A 81 -22.70 18.24 -17.22
C HIS A 81 -22.66 17.87 -15.74
N ILE A 82 -21.67 18.36 -15.00
CA ILE A 82 -21.50 18.09 -13.57
C ILE A 82 -22.53 18.91 -12.78
N ILE A 83 -23.44 18.22 -12.09
CA ILE A 83 -24.48 18.85 -11.27
C ILE A 83 -24.00 19.05 -9.82
N SER A 84 -23.15 18.16 -9.31
CA SER A 84 -22.58 18.23 -7.96
C SER A 84 -21.30 17.40 -7.82
N GLY A 85 -20.52 17.66 -6.78
CA GLY A 85 -19.34 16.89 -6.41
C GLY A 85 -17.99 17.55 -6.77
N PRO A 86 -16.86 16.88 -6.50
CA PRO A 86 -16.77 15.56 -5.86
C PRO A 86 -17.07 15.65 -4.36
N ASN A 87 -18.04 14.86 -3.90
CA ASN A 87 -18.31 14.63 -2.49
C ASN A 87 -17.45 13.46 -2.01
N VAL A 88 -16.70 13.67 -0.92
CA VAL A 88 -15.78 12.66 -0.40
C VAL A 88 -16.20 12.29 1.02
N SER A 89 -16.38 10.99 1.25
CA SER A 89 -16.59 10.44 2.60
C SER A 89 -15.49 9.45 2.93
N SER A 90 -14.99 9.47 4.17
CA SER A 90 -13.94 8.58 4.63
C SER A 90 -14.33 7.89 5.93
N SER A 91 -13.99 6.61 6.06
CA SER A 91 -14.19 5.79 7.24
C SER A 91 -12.89 5.09 7.61
N PHE A 92 -12.56 5.07 8.91
CA PHE A 92 -11.39 4.39 9.46
C PHE A 92 -11.82 3.48 10.59
N GLN A 93 -11.34 2.25 10.58
CA GLN A 93 -11.64 1.23 11.58
C GLN A 93 -10.34 0.53 11.99
N TYR A 94 -10.23 0.25 13.29
CA TYR A 94 -9.14 -0.54 13.86
C TYR A 94 -9.72 -1.58 14.80
N ILE A 95 -9.73 -2.84 14.38
CA ILE A 95 -10.37 -3.94 15.11
C ILE A 95 -9.36 -5.08 15.25
N ASN A 96 -9.04 -5.48 16.49
CA ASN A 96 -8.13 -6.59 16.80
C ASN A 96 -6.77 -6.52 16.08
N GLY A 97 -6.20 -5.33 15.96
CA GLY A 97 -4.91 -5.12 15.28
C GLY A 97 -5.00 -4.96 13.76
N GLN A 98 -6.19 -5.13 13.16
CA GLN A 98 -6.41 -4.94 11.74
C GLN A 98 -6.94 -3.54 11.47
N VAL A 99 -6.23 -2.79 10.63
CA VAL A 99 -6.66 -1.49 10.10
C VAL A 99 -7.52 -1.73 8.87
N THR A 100 -8.67 -1.06 8.79
CA THR A 100 -9.50 -0.98 7.59
C THR A 100 -9.90 0.46 7.35
N SER A 101 -9.50 1.02 6.21
CA SER A 101 -9.91 2.35 5.77
C SER A 101 -10.77 2.24 4.52
N SER A 102 -11.76 3.12 4.39
CA SER A 102 -12.55 3.29 3.18
C SER A 102 -12.65 4.77 2.83
N LYS A 103 -12.56 5.13 1.55
CA LYS A 103 -12.84 6.46 1.04
C LYS A 103 -13.72 6.35 -0.20
N VAL A 104 -14.84 7.05 -0.20
CA VAL A 104 -15.81 7.08 -1.30
C VAL A 104 -15.84 8.47 -1.89
N PHE A 105 -15.73 8.57 -3.21
CA PHE A 105 -15.85 9.79 -4.01
C PHE A 105 -17.10 9.68 -4.87
N SER A 106 -17.94 10.72 -4.90
CA SER A 106 -19.22 10.71 -5.63
C SER A 106 -19.72 12.07 -6.11
#